data_AF-A0A0C9WSU0-F1
#
_entry.id   AF-A0A0C9WSU0-F1
#
_cell.length_a   1.000
_cell.length_b   1.000
_cell.length_c   1.000
_cell.angle_alpha   90.00
_cell.angle_beta   90.00
_cell.angle_gamma   90.00
#
_symmetry.space_group_name_H-M   'P 1'
#
loop_
_entity.id
_entity.type
_entity.pdbx_description
1 polymer ?
#
loop_
_entity_poly.entity_id
_entity_poly.type
_entity_poly.pdbx_seq_one_letter_code
_entity_poly.pdbx_strand_id
1 'polypeptide(L)'
;NNSYKVKISARLKQRGIHDVFHASLLRIHVPNDDRLFPGRLDNQIWEFEDAEHEWAVERIKSHSGAKTDALFEIVWKSGDITWLPYHKINHLDALQQYYDLIDVDSVADLPEGHGKP
;
A
#
# COMPACT_ATOMS: atom_id res chain seq x y z
N ASN A 1 -8.21 26.23 32.01
CA ASN A 1 -8.18 25.92 30.57
C ASN A 1 -6.77 25.41 30.25
N ASN A 2 -6.56 24.09 30.28
CA ASN A 2 -5.22 23.47 30.26
C ASN A 2 -4.93 22.82 28.90
N SER A 3 -5.37 23.45 27.81
CA SER A 3 -5.09 23.00 26.45
C SER A 3 -3.72 23.47 25.99
N TYR A 4 -2.95 22.60 25.34
CA TYR A 4 -1.67 22.91 24.71
C TYR A 4 -1.67 22.43 23.26
N LYS A 5 -1.16 23.27 22.35
CA LYS A 5 -1.08 22.94 20.91
C LYS A 5 0.29 22.36 20.57
N VAL A 6 0.31 21.17 19.98
CA VAL A 6 1.52 20.52 19.50
C VAL A 6 1.55 20.55 17.98
N LYS A 7 2.70 20.86 17.37
CA LYS A 7 2.84 20.76 15.92
C LYS A 7 2.83 19.28 15.51
N ILE A 8 1.76 18.86 14.86
CA ILE A 8 1.63 17.53 14.25
C ILE A 8 1.72 17.63 12.72
N SER A 9 2.10 16.53 12.05
CA SER A 9 2.20 16.49 10.59
C SER A 9 0.82 16.66 9.94
N ALA A 10 0.79 17.16 8.70
CA ALA A 10 -0.45 17.37 7.96
C ALA A 10 -1.24 16.05 7.77
N ARG A 11 -0.53 14.93 7.68
CA ARG A 11 -1.10 13.58 7.55
C ARG A 11 -1.89 13.16 8.79
N LEU A 12 -1.36 13.44 9.99
CA LEU A 12 -2.08 13.16 11.24
C LEU A 12 -3.36 14.01 11.34
N LYS A 13 -3.32 15.27 10.88
CA LYS A 13 -4.51 16.14 10.81
C LYS A 13 -5.58 15.59 9.86
N GLN A 14 -5.18 15.09 8.69
CA GLN A 14 -6.11 14.49 7.72
C GLN A 14 -6.84 13.26 8.29
N ARG A 15 -6.20 12.50 9.19
CA ARG A 15 -6.84 11.38 9.91
C ARG A 15 -7.71 11.80 11.10
N GLY A 16 -7.93 13.10 11.30
CA GLY A 16 -8.77 13.63 12.37
C GLY A 16 -8.07 13.74 13.72
N ILE A 17 -6.74 13.61 13.79
CA ILE A 17 -6.00 13.83 15.04
C ILE A 17 -5.95 15.34 15.30
N HIS A 18 -6.49 15.74 16.45
CA HIS A 18 -6.43 17.12 16.90
C HIS A 18 -5.04 17.47 17.42
N ASP A 19 -4.59 18.68 17.10
CA ASP A 19 -3.29 19.20 17.54
C ASP A 19 -3.33 19.78 18.96
N VAL A 20 -4.46 19.66 19.66
CA VAL A 20 -4.70 20.18 21.00
C VAL A 20 -4.75 19.03 22.00
N PHE A 21 -3.86 19.06 22.98
CA PHE A 21 -3.78 18.07 24.05
C PHE A 21 -3.91 18.74 25.42
N HIS A 22 -4.26 17.94 26.44
CA HIS A 22 -4.24 18.43 27.82
C HIS A 22 -2.79 18.55 28.32
N ALA A 23 -2.40 19.74 28.80
CA ALA A 23 -1.02 20.07 29.15
C ALA A 23 -0.42 19.12 30.21
N SER A 24 -1.23 18.61 31.15
CA SER A 24 -0.76 17.67 32.18
C SER A 24 -0.45 16.27 31.67
N LEU A 25 -0.84 15.93 30.45
CA LEU A 25 -0.57 14.63 29.83
C LEU A 25 0.68 14.66 28.93
N LEU A 26 1.24 15.86 28.70
CA LEU A 26 2.44 16.00 27.90
C LEU A 26 3.64 15.40 28.64
N ARG A 27 4.47 14.70 27.90
CA ARG A 27 5.75 14.14 28.37
C ARG A 27 6.90 14.75 27.59
N ILE A 28 8.10 14.70 28.17
CA ILE A 28 9.32 15.13 27.49
C ILE A 28 9.52 14.29 26.23
N HIS A 29 9.77 14.96 25.11
CA HIS A 29 10.06 14.28 23.85
C HIS A 29 11.43 13.60 23.93
N VAL A 30 11.45 12.30 23.64
CA VAL A 30 12.67 11.52 23.48
C VAL A 30 12.83 11.23 21.98
N PRO A 31 13.93 11.66 21.34
CA PRO A 31 14.14 11.41 19.92
C PRO A 31 14.25 9.90 19.63
N ASN A 32 13.88 9.50 18.42
CA ASN A 32 14.02 8.11 17.98
C ASN A 32 15.50 7.70 17.91
N ASP A 33 15.80 6.46 18.31
CA ASP A 33 17.10 5.83 18.04
C ASP A 33 16.97 5.01 16.75
N ASP A 34 17.50 5.54 15.65
CA ASP A 34 17.38 4.92 14.32
C ASP A 34 18.17 3.60 14.19
N ARG A 35 19.11 3.31 15.11
CA ARG A 35 19.83 2.03 15.12
C ARG A 35 18.99 0.92 15.73
N LEU A 36 18.19 1.25 16.75
CA LEU A 36 17.31 0.31 17.46
C LEU A 36 15.92 0.23 16.82
N PHE A 37 15.46 1.32 16.20
CA PHE A 37 14.13 1.43 15.60
C PHE A 37 14.21 2.07 14.21
N PRO A 38 14.80 1.36 13.22
CA PRO A 38 14.81 1.82 11.84
C PRO A 38 13.37 1.90 11.29
N GLY A 39 13.10 2.89 10.45
CA GLY A 39 11.84 2.98 9.72
C GLY A 39 10.65 3.59 10.47
N ARG A 40 10.89 4.45 11.48
CA ARG A 40 9.83 5.12 12.27
C ARG A 40 9.32 6.43 11.64
N LEU A 41 9.32 6.53 10.31
CA LEU A 41 8.72 7.67 9.63
C LEU A 41 7.19 7.50 9.58
N ASP A 42 6.46 8.63 9.63
CA ASP A 42 4.99 8.66 9.58
C ASP A 42 4.41 7.91 8.36
N ASN A 43 5.16 7.78 7.25
CA ASN A 43 4.74 7.00 6.07
C ASN A 43 4.95 5.49 6.21
N GLN A 44 5.85 5.05 7.08
CA GLN A 44 6.21 3.63 7.23
C GLN A 44 5.42 2.94 8.34
N ILE A 45 4.97 3.69 9.36
CA ILE A 45 4.21 3.14 10.51
C ILE A 45 2.74 2.94 10.15
N TRP A 46 2.21 3.76 9.26
CA TRP A 46 0.84 3.65 8.80
C TRP A 46 0.89 3.13 7.37
N GLU A 47 0.45 1.89 7.16
CA GLU A 47 0.14 1.38 5.83
C GLU A 47 -0.82 2.36 5.16
N PHE A 48 -0.28 3.26 4.35
CA PHE A 48 -1.05 3.91 3.30
C PHE A 48 -1.21 2.82 2.24
N GLU A 49 -2.18 1.93 2.46
CA GLU A 49 -2.74 1.12 1.40
C GLU A 49 -3.04 2.06 0.22
N ASP A 50 -2.65 1.65 -0.99
CA ASP A 50 -2.84 2.29 -2.28
C ASP A 50 -1.60 2.99 -2.87
N ALA A 51 -1.21 4.20 -2.44
CA ALA A 51 -0.20 4.95 -3.19
C ALA A 51 1.23 4.37 -3.11
N GLU A 52 1.60 3.72 -1.99
CA GLU A 52 2.94 3.12 -1.89
C GLU A 52 3.06 1.74 -2.57
N HIS A 53 1.97 1.00 -2.63
CA HIS A 53 1.97 -0.35 -3.20
C HIS A 53 2.10 -0.32 -4.72
N GLU A 54 1.48 0.67 -5.36
CA GLU A 54 1.57 0.86 -6.81
C GLU A 54 3.00 1.15 -7.30
N TRP A 55 3.79 1.97 -6.58
CA TRP A 55 5.17 2.24 -6.99
C TRP A 55 6.11 1.05 -6.80
N ALA A 56 5.76 0.08 -5.95
CA ALA A 56 6.59 -1.06 -5.63
C ALA A 56 6.42 -2.23 -6.64
N VAL A 57 5.37 -2.24 -7.44
CA VAL A 57 5.14 -3.26 -8.46
C VAL A 57 5.99 -2.97 -9.70
N GLU A 58 6.71 -3.98 -10.18
CA GLU A 58 7.43 -3.92 -11.45
C GLU A 58 6.50 -4.26 -12.61
N ARG A 59 5.81 -5.40 -12.53
CA ARG A 59 4.83 -5.86 -13.51
C ARG A 59 4.03 -7.06 -13.02
N ILE A 60 2.92 -7.35 -13.69
CA ILE A 60 2.25 -8.65 -13.63
C ILE A 60 2.82 -9.54 -14.72
N LYS A 61 3.28 -10.73 -14.34
CA LYS A 61 3.93 -11.67 -15.26
C LYS A 61 2.96 -12.67 -15.88
N SER A 62 2.04 -13.18 -15.07
CA SER A 62 1.02 -14.15 -15.50
C SER A 62 -0.19 -14.13 -14.58
N HIS A 63 -1.23 -14.87 -14.95
CA HIS A 63 -2.36 -15.16 -14.06
C HIS A 63 -2.73 -16.64 -14.14
N SER A 64 -3.47 -17.12 -13.14
CA SER A 64 -4.04 -18.46 -13.02
C SER A 64 -5.53 -18.34 -12.72
N GLY A 65 -6.37 -19.20 -13.30
CA GLY A 65 -7.82 -19.05 -13.25
C GLY A 65 -8.33 -17.99 -14.23
N ALA A 66 -9.60 -17.63 -14.13
CA ALA A 66 -10.26 -16.69 -15.02
C ALA A 66 -11.06 -15.65 -14.24
N LYS A 67 -11.31 -14.52 -14.89
CA LYS A 67 -12.17 -13.44 -14.39
C LYS A 67 -11.79 -12.98 -12.98
N THR A 68 -12.79 -12.69 -12.14
CA THR A 68 -12.60 -12.14 -10.79
C THR A 68 -12.00 -13.14 -9.80
N ASP A 69 -12.01 -14.43 -10.13
CA ASP A 69 -11.45 -15.50 -9.31
C ASP A 69 -9.97 -15.78 -9.64
N ALA A 70 -9.40 -15.04 -10.61
CA ALA A 70 -8.02 -15.19 -11.01
C ALA A 70 -7.03 -14.75 -9.92
N LEU A 71 -5.92 -15.49 -9.86
CA LEU A 71 -4.72 -15.14 -9.10
C LEU A 71 -3.67 -14.59 -10.07
N PHE A 72 -2.94 -13.56 -9.65
CA PHE A 72 -1.97 -12.86 -10.48
C PHE A 72 -0.56 -12.98 -9.90
N GLU A 73 0.39 -13.34 -10.75
CA GLU A 73 1.82 -13.42 -10.44
C GLU A 73 2.43 -12.01 -10.54
N ILE A 74 2.62 -11.37 -9.38
CA ILE A 74 3.19 -10.03 -9.29
C ILE A 74 4.68 -10.13 -9.09
N VAL A 75 5.44 -9.40 -9.91
CA VAL A 75 6.86 -9.17 -9.73
C VAL A 75 7.03 -7.80 -9.08
N TRP A 76 7.66 -7.78 -7.92
CA TRP A 76 7.99 -6.56 -7.19
C TRP A 76 9.32 -6.00 -7.65
N LYS A 77 9.52 -4.68 -7.53
CA LYS A 77 10.82 -4.04 -7.84
C LYS A 77 11.96 -4.51 -6.95
N SER A 78 11.67 -5.13 -5.80
CA SER A 78 12.66 -5.82 -4.96
C SER A 78 13.18 -7.12 -5.58
N GLY A 79 12.49 -7.65 -6.59
CA GLY A 79 12.74 -8.96 -7.20
C GLY A 79 11.89 -10.09 -6.61
N ASP A 80 11.12 -9.82 -5.56
CA ASP A 80 10.21 -10.81 -4.98
C ASP A 80 9.05 -11.11 -5.94
N ILE A 81 8.46 -12.31 -5.79
CA ILE A 81 7.29 -12.74 -6.57
C ILE A 81 6.21 -13.21 -5.60
N THR A 82 4.99 -12.72 -5.80
CA THR A 82 3.82 -13.14 -4.99
C THR A 82 2.60 -13.36 -5.87
N TRP A 83 1.72 -14.26 -5.43
CA TRP A 83 0.40 -14.46 -6.04
C TRP A 83 -0.68 -13.76 -5.24
N LEU A 84 -1.41 -12.83 -5.86
CA LEU A 84 -2.51 -12.13 -5.21
C LEU A 84 -3.82 -12.26 -6.01
N PRO A 85 -4.98 -12.29 -5.33
CA PRO A 85 -6.28 -12.32 -5.98
C PRO A 85 -6.66 -10.94 -6.55
N TYR A 86 -7.53 -10.94 -7.56
CA TYR A 86 -8.01 -9.72 -8.23
C TYR A 86 -8.41 -8.57 -7.27
N HIS A 87 -9.17 -8.86 -6.21
CA HIS A 87 -9.67 -7.83 -5.29
C HIS A 87 -8.56 -7.09 -4.52
N LYS A 88 -7.34 -7.65 -4.46
CA LYS A 88 -6.17 -7.01 -3.84
C LYS A 88 -5.38 -6.13 -4.81
N ILE A 89 -5.61 -6.26 -6.11
CA ILE A 89 -4.77 -5.65 -7.15
C ILE A 89 -5.55 -4.81 -8.16
N ASN A 90 -6.88 -4.76 -8.05
CA ASN A 90 -7.77 -4.07 -8.97
C ASN A 90 -7.53 -2.55 -9.07
N HIS A 91 -6.79 -1.98 -8.13
CA HIS A 91 -6.41 -0.57 -8.08
C HIS A 91 -5.04 -0.28 -8.70
N LEU A 92 -4.28 -1.31 -9.11
CA LEU A 92 -2.92 -1.13 -9.63
C LEU A 92 -2.93 -0.80 -11.13
N ASP A 93 -2.21 0.25 -11.54
CA ASP A 93 -1.95 0.57 -12.95
C ASP A 93 -1.28 -0.58 -13.71
N ALA A 94 -0.45 -1.39 -13.01
CA ALA A 94 0.19 -2.57 -13.58
C ALA A 94 -0.81 -3.63 -14.07
N LEU A 95 -2.03 -3.63 -13.55
CA LEU A 95 -3.09 -4.52 -14.00
C LEU A 95 -3.63 -4.09 -15.37
N GLN A 96 -3.81 -2.79 -15.59
CA GLN A 96 -4.22 -2.29 -16.91
C GLN A 96 -3.16 -2.60 -17.96
N GLN A 97 -1.88 -2.38 -17.64
CA GLN A 97 -0.77 -2.73 -18.54
C GLN A 97 -0.75 -4.22 -18.90
N TYR A 98 -1.13 -5.07 -17.95
CA TYR A 98 -1.23 -6.51 -18.18
C TYR A 98 -2.37 -6.87 -19.12
N TYR A 99 -3.54 -6.25 -18.94
CA TYR A 99 -4.70 -6.41 -19.82
C TYR A 99 -4.41 -5.97 -21.24
N ASP A 100 -3.75 -4.81 -21.41
CA ASP A 100 -3.34 -4.30 -22.72
C ASP A 100 -2.38 -5.28 -23.44
N LEU A 101 -1.52 -5.99 -22.69
CA LEU A 101 -0.58 -6.97 -23.24
C LEU A 101 -1.28 -8.22 -23.80
N ILE A 102 -2.42 -8.61 -23.21
CA ILE A 102 -3.18 -9.81 -23.58
C ILE A 102 -4.45 -9.47 -24.38
N ASP A 103 -4.62 -8.21 -24.78
CA ASP A 103 -5.75 -7.70 -25.58
C ASP A 103 -7.11 -7.95 -24.90
N VAL A 104 -7.20 -7.58 -23.63
CA VAL A 104 -8.40 -7.71 -22.78
C VAL A 104 -8.81 -6.33 -22.28
N ASP A 105 -10.11 -6.01 -22.31
CA ASP A 105 -10.59 -4.69 -21.84
C ASP A 105 -10.83 -4.64 -20.33
N SER A 106 -11.17 -5.78 -19.73
CA SER A 106 -11.56 -5.85 -18.33
C SER A 106 -11.35 -7.23 -17.73
N VAL A 107 -11.38 -7.30 -16.39
CA VAL A 107 -11.35 -8.59 -15.69
C VAL A 107 -12.47 -9.53 -16.14
N ALA A 108 -13.63 -9.03 -16.58
CA ALA A 108 -14.75 -9.90 -16.98
C ALA A 108 -14.44 -10.72 -18.24
N ASP A 109 -13.53 -10.22 -19.06
CA ASP A 109 -13.10 -10.80 -20.34
C ASP A 109 -11.78 -11.57 -20.21
N LEU A 110 -11.21 -11.62 -19.00
CA LEU A 110 -9.97 -12.33 -18.71
C LEU A 110 -10.15 -13.85 -18.93
N PRO A 111 -9.41 -14.46 -19.89
CA PRO A 111 -9.51 -15.89 -20.17
C PRO A 111 -8.85 -16.73 -19.06
N GLU A 112 -8.89 -18.05 -19.21
CA GLU A 112 -8.20 -18.96 -18.28
C GLU A 112 -6.68 -18.80 -18.38
N GLY A 113 -6.05 -18.43 -17.27
CA GLY A 113 -4.61 -18.30 -17.14
C GLY A 113 -3.92 -19.63 -16.82
N HIS A 114 -2.72 -19.82 -17.39
CA HIS A 114 -1.90 -21.03 -17.19
C HIS A 114 -0.80 -20.87 -16.13
N GLY A 115 -0.86 -19.79 -15.35
CA GLY A 115 0.00 -19.52 -14.23
C GLY A 115 -0.07 -20.62 -13.16
N LYS A 116 1.04 -20.85 -12.47
CA LYS A 116 1.15 -21.85 -11.40
C LYS A 116 1.49 -21.14 -10.07
N PRO A 117 0.49 -20.93 -9.19
CA PRO A 117 0.71 -20.38 -7.86
C PRO A 117 1.55 -21.27 -6.96
#